data_AF-A0A973UZC9-F1
#
_entry.id   AF-A0A973UZC9-F1
#
_cell.length_a   1.000
_cell.length_b   1.000
_cell.length_c   1.000
_cell.angle_alpha   90.00
_cell.angle_beta   90.00
_cell.angle_gamma   90.00
#
_symmetry.space_group_name_H-M   'P 1'
#
loop_
_entity.id
_entity.type
_entity.pdbx_description
1 polymer ?
#
loop_
_entity_poly.entity_id
_entity_poly.type
_entity_poly.pdbx_seq_one_letter_code
_entity_poly.pdbx_strand_id
1 'polypeptide(L)'
;MRLAGRLLATALAALALTATSACGVETPVATPWPAVTASPTVAADPTTPASPIASTTPGISSSPAGSAGRTLSPACAAVMKARQTALDAISPVSAVLVQTNLFHDDLAEATRDLMAALTALHAATGSAAELTSDTQLRAKISAYQLSVEQAIVAVESSDSEQAKLKAVIASPAMRTAEKAVVTACS
;
A
#
# COMPACT_ATOMS: atom_id res chain seq x y z
N MET A 1 47.91 -22.19 -1.16
CA MET A 1 48.23 -21.09 -0.22
C MET A 1 47.68 -19.79 -0.77
N ARG A 2 46.79 -19.16 0.01
CA ARG A 2 46.29 -17.77 0.02
C ARG A 2 46.65 -16.84 -1.15
N LEU A 3 45.64 -16.40 -1.92
CA LEU A 3 45.58 -15.07 -2.58
C LEU A 3 44.21 -14.87 -3.27
N ALA A 4 43.17 -14.52 -2.52
CA ALA A 4 41.89 -14.01 -3.07
C ALA A 4 41.05 -13.27 -2.01
N GLY A 5 41.71 -12.47 -1.18
CA GLY A 5 41.05 -11.75 -0.08
C GLY A 5 41.64 -10.36 0.06
N ARG A 6 41.12 -9.41 -0.73
CA ARG A 6 41.19 -7.94 -0.57
C ARG A 6 40.82 -7.33 -1.92
N LEU A 7 39.56 -6.91 -2.10
CA LEU A 7 39.14 -5.88 -3.09
C LEU A 7 37.62 -5.62 -3.04
N LEU A 8 36.98 -5.60 -1.87
CA LEU A 8 35.55 -5.28 -1.74
C LEU A 8 35.29 -4.40 -0.50
N ALA A 9 36.13 -3.38 -0.32
CA ALA A 9 36.04 -2.41 0.79
C ALA A 9 35.97 -0.94 0.31
N THR A 10 35.51 -0.70 -0.93
CA THR A 10 35.40 0.66 -1.50
C THR A 10 34.17 0.78 -2.40
N ALA A 11 32.98 0.81 -1.79
CA ALA A 11 31.74 1.26 -2.45
C ALA A 11 30.83 2.02 -1.47
N LEU A 12 31.43 2.80 -0.58
CA LEU A 12 30.76 3.57 0.48
C LEU A 12 31.34 4.99 0.52
N ALA A 13 31.30 5.70 -0.62
CA ALA A 13 31.58 7.14 -0.69
C ALA A 13 31.30 7.70 -2.10
N ALA A 14 30.03 7.86 -2.49
CA ALA A 14 29.64 8.76 -3.58
C ALA A 14 28.12 9.01 -3.58
N LEU A 15 27.57 9.49 -2.45
CA LEU A 15 26.25 10.14 -2.45
C LEU A 15 26.48 11.64 -2.66
N ALA A 16 26.83 12.02 -3.90
CA ALA A 16 26.92 13.41 -4.29
C ALA A 16 25.52 13.89 -4.69
N LEU A 17 24.98 14.82 -3.91
CA LEU A 17 23.82 15.63 -4.26
C LEU A 17 24.13 16.43 -5.52
N THR A 18 23.35 16.22 -6.59
CA THR A 18 23.15 17.24 -7.63
C THR A 18 21.66 17.43 -7.83
N ALA A 19 21.14 18.46 -7.16
CA ALA A 19 19.90 19.11 -7.54
C ALA A 19 20.16 19.94 -8.80
N THR A 20 19.52 19.57 -9.90
CA THR A 20 19.37 20.45 -11.08
C THR A 20 17.89 20.63 -11.34
N SER A 21 17.38 21.79 -10.92
CA SER A 21 16.14 22.38 -11.41
C SER A 21 16.31 22.78 -12.87
N ALA A 22 15.51 22.23 -13.76
CA ALA A 22 15.29 22.79 -15.09
C ALA A 22 13.82 22.60 -15.46
N CYS A 23 13.08 23.71 -15.44
CA CYS A 23 11.80 23.85 -16.12
C CYS A 23 12.01 23.58 -17.62
N GLY A 24 11.18 22.72 -18.19
CA GLY A 24 11.10 22.49 -19.63
C GLY A 24 9.68 22.06 -19.96
N VAL A 25 8.91 23.02 -20.47
CA VAL A 25 7.55 22.88 -20.98
C VAL A 25 7.60 22.09 -22.29
N GLU A 26 6.88 20.98 -22.41
CA GLU A 26 6.25 20.58 -23.67
C GLU A 26 4.87 19.93 -23.40
N THR A 27 3.84 20.63 -23.85
CA THR A 27 2.44 20.24 -23.98
C THR A 27 2.26 19.07 -24.93
N PRO A 28 1.58 17.98 -24.54
CA PRO A 28 1.00 17.07 -25.52
C PRO A 28 -0.30 17.68 -26.08
N VAL A 29 -0.30 17.87 -27.41
CA VAL A 29 -1.47 18.19 -28.24
C VAL A 29 -2.56 17.14 -28.00
N ALA A 30 -3.74 17.61 -27.60
CA ALA A 30 -4.95 16.81 -27.51
C ALA A 30 -5.46 16.46 -28.91
N THR A 31 -5.49 15.17 -29.23
CA THR A 31 -6.17 14.63 -30.41
C THR A 31 -7.67 14.52 -30.11
N PRO A 32 -8.56 15.19 -30.86
CA PRO A 32 -10.00 15.01 -30.70
C PRO A 32 -10.45 13.72 -31.41
N TRP A 33 -10.93 12.74 -30.66
CA TRP A 33 -11.73 11.64 -31.21
C TRP A 33 -13.23 11.93 -31.07
N PRO A 34 -14.05 11.45 -32.02
CA PRO A 34 -15.41 11.93 -32.24
C PRO A 34 -16.41 11.41 -31.23
N ALA A 35 -17.41 12.25 -30.96
CA ALA A 35 -18.61 11.96 -30.21
C ALA A 35 -19.41 10.81 -30.85
N VAL A 36 -19.70 9.78 -30.06
CA VAL A 36 -20.74 8.79 -30.37
C VAL A 36 -21.90 9.02 -29.42
N THR A 37 -22.92 9.68 -29.97
CA THR A 37 -24.24 9.83 -29.36
C THR A 37 -25.04 8.56 -29.61
N ALA A 38 -25.48 7.88 -28.56
CA ALA A 38 -26.54 6.89 -28.65
C ALA A 38 -27.35 6.86 -27.35
N SER A 39 -28.47 7.58 -27.34
CA SER A 39 -29.59 7.31 -26.43
C SER A 39 -30.31 6.04 -26.86
N PRO A 40 -30.81 5.25 -25.91
CA PRO A 40 -32.24 5.02 -25.92
C PRO A 40 -32.90 5.25 -24.56
N THR A 41 -33.97 6.03 -24.62
CA THR A 41 -35.03 6.15 -23.63
C THR A 41 -35.64 4.78 -23.33
N VAL A 42 -35.65 4.37 -22.07
CA VAL A 42 -36.63 3.42 -21.54
C VAL A 42 -37.22 4.01 -20.27
N ALA A 43 -38.51 4.32 -20.36
CA ALA A 43 -39.36 4.70 -19.24
C ALA A 43 -39.77 3.44 -18.46
N ALA A 44 -39.68 3.48 -17.14
CA ALA A 44 -40.47 2.64 -16.25
C ALA A 44 -40.57 3.26 -14.85
N ASP A 45 -41.77 3.76 -14.57
CA ASP A 45 -42.55 3.64 -13.33
C ASP A 45 -42.02 4.18 -11.97
N PRO A 46 -42.70 5.16 -11.34
CA PRO A 46 -42.48 5.55 -9.96
C PRO A 46 -43.40 4.77 -9.01
N THR A 47 -42.95 3.62 -8.51
CA THR A 47 -43.60 2.99 -7.36
C THR A 47 -42.93 3.44 -6.06
N THR A 48 -43.67 4.26 -5.32
CA THR A 48 -43.39 4.66 -3.94
C THR A 48 -43.56 3.47 -3.00
N PRO A 49 -42.70 3.29 -1.98
CA PRO A 49 -43.22 2.82 -0.71
C PRO A 49 -42.86 3.73 0.46
N ALA A 50 -43.87 3.86 1.30
CA ALA A 50 -43.98 4.51 2.59
C ALA A 50 -42.73 4.49 3.50
N SER A 51 -42.53 5.61 4.18
CA SER A 51 -41.84 5.68 5.47
C SER A 51 -42.48 4.74 6.50
N PRO A 52 -41.67 4.21 7.42
CA PRO A 52 -42.06 4.35 8.82
C PRO A 52 -41.02 5.13 9.63
N ILE A 53 -41.59 5.92 10.52
CA ILE A 53 -40.99 6.71 11.58
C ILE A 53 -40.29 5.76 12.56
N ALA A 54 -39.05 6.06 12.92
CA ALA A 54 -38.48 5.69 14.21
C ALA A 54 -37.32 6.64 14.56
N SER A 55 -37.67 7.80 15.10
CA SER A 55 -36.75 8.57 15.94
C SER A 55 -36.33 7.69 17.11
N THR A 56 -35.07 7.23 17.08
CA THR A 56 -34.41 6.71 18.27
C THR A 56 -33.22 7.62 18.55
N THR A 57 -33.37 8.41 19.60
CA THR A 57 -32.35 9.21 20.26
C THR A 57 -31.09 8.36 20.47
N PRO A 58 -29.89 8.81 20.08
CA PRO A 58 -28.67 8.20 20.58
C PRO A 58 -28.61 8.48 22.09
N GLY A 59 -28.90 7.45 22.88
CA GLY A 59 -28.60 7.44 24.30
C GLY A 59 -27.13 7.76 24.49
N ILE A 60 -26.86 8.86 25.16
CA ILE A 60 -25.53 9.31 25.56
C ILE A 60 -25.05 8.29 26.59
N SER A 61 -24.37 7.24 26.14
CA SER A 61 -23.69 6.31 27.03
C SER A 61 -22.41 6.98 27.49
N SER A 62 -22.52 7.72 28.59
CA SER A 62 -21.37 8.12 29.40
C SER A 62 -20.89 6.86 30.14
N SER A 63 -19.81 6.27 29.66
CA SER A 63 -19.06 5.23 30.35
C SER A 63 -17.56 5.48 30.17
N PRO A 64 -16.76 5.07 31.16
CA PRO A 64 -16.09 6.02 32.04
C PRO A 64 -14.71 6.43 31.53
N ALA A 65 -14.27 7.58 32.03
CA ALA A 65 -12.86 7.98 32.03
C ALA A 65 -12.01 6.84 32.62
N GLY A 66 -11.34 6.11 31.74
CA GLY A 66 -10.52 4.96 32.09
C GLY A 66 -9.32 4.90 31.17
N SER A 67 -8.16 5.27 31.73
CA SER A 67 -6.84 5.28 31.12
C SER A 67 -6.66 6.22 29.93
N ALA A 68 -5.83 7.24 30.12
CA ALA A 68 -5.25 8.06 29.05
C ALA A 68 -4.28 7.22 28.19
N GLY A 69 -4.79 6.17 27.56
CA GLY A 69 -4.19 5.57 26.38
C GLY A 69 -4.56 6.47 25.20
N ARG A 70 -3.59 6.94 24.44
CA ARG A 70 -3.86 7.67 23.19
C ARG A 70 -4.76 6.80 22.32
N THR A 71 -6.03 7.17 22.20
CA THR A 71 -6.95 6.54 21.25
C THR A 71 -6.42 6.86 19.86
N LEU A 72 -5.90 5.85 19.18
CA LEU A 72 -5.49 5.97 17.79
C LEU A 72 -6.68 6.45 16.96
N SER A 73 -6.43 7.31 15.97
CA SER A 73 -7.47 7.65 14.99
C SER A 73 -7.95 6.36 14.30
N PRO A 74 -9.22 6.27 13.88
CA PRO A 74 -9.73 5.09 13.17
C PRO A 74 -8.89 4.71 11.94
N ALA A 75 -8.41 5.72 11.20
CA ALA A 75 -7.48 5.53 10.08
C ALA A 75 -6.15 4.86 10.53
N CYS A 76 -5.55 5.34 11.62
CA CYS A 76 -4.32 4.75 12.15
C CYS A 76 -4.52 3.33 12.67
N ALA A 77 -5.62 3.06 13.37
CA ALA A 77 -5.96 1.71 13.79
C ALA A 77 -6.12 0.77 12.59
N ALA A 78 -6.80 1.23 11.53
CA ALA A 78 -6.98 0.47 10.29
C ALA A 78 -5.65 0.16 9.58
N VAL A 79 -4.78 1.16 9.40
CA VAL A 79 -3.47 0.93 8.75
C VAL A 79 -2.58 0.01 9.59
N MET A 80 -2.52 0.21 10.91
CA MET A 80 -1.69 -0.65 11.77
C MET A 80 -2.19 -2.09 11.79
N LYS A 81 -3.52 -2.31 11.77
CA LYS A 81 -4.11 -3.64 11.62
C LYS A 81 -3.77 -4.26 10.27
N ALA A 82 -3.95 -3.52 9.17
CA ALA A 82 -3.65 -3.99 7.83
C ALA A 82 -2.16 -4.38 7.68
N ARG A 83 -1.28 -3.54 8.21
CA ARG A 83 0.16 -3.79 8.29
C ARG A 83 0.47 -5.08 9.04
N GLN A 84 -0.12 -5.28 10.22
CA GLN A 84 0.10 -6.49 11.00
C GLN A 84 -0.38 -7.74 10.25
N THR A 85 -1.58 -7.70 9.65
CA THR A 85 -2.09 -8.79 8.83
C THR A 85 -1.18 -9.11 7.65
N ALA A 86 -0.64 -8.09 6.97
CA ALA A 86 0.31 -8.30 5.89
C ALA A 86 1.62 -8.94 6.38
N LEU A 87 2.15 -8.50 7.53
CA LEU A 87 3.35 -9.09 8.13
C LEU A 87 3.13 -10.56 8.52
N ASP A 88 1.98 -10.87 9.12
CA ASP A 88 1.61 -12.24 9.49
C ASP A 88 1.49 -13.13 8.25
N ALA A 89 0.88 -12.60 7.16
CA ALA A 89 0.74 -13.32 5.89
C ALA A 89 2.08 -13.52 5.15
N ILE A 90 3.04 -12.60 5.30
CA ILE A 90 4.37 -12.68 4.65
C ILE A 90 5.36 -13.50 5.49
N SER A 91 5.07 -13.76 6.77
CA SER A 91 5.96 -14.54 7.64
C SER A 91 6.38 -15.90 7.03
N PRO A 92 5.48 -16.73 6.47
CA PRO A 92 5.85 -17.96 5.79
C PRO A 92 6.77 -17.74 4.58
N VAL A 93 6.52 -16.70 3.77
CA VAL A 93 7.34 -16.32 2.61
C VAL A 93 8.78 -16.04 3.03
N SER A 94 8.97 -15.35 4.17
CA SER A 94 10.31 -15.09 4.70
C SER A 94 11.03 -16.36 5.13
N ALA A 95 10.31 -17.34 5.70
CA ALA A 95 10.89 -18.62 6.10
C ALA A 95 11.32 -19.45 4.88
N VAL A 96 10.53 -19.42 3.79
CA VAL A 96 10.86 -20.03 2.50
C VAL A 96 12.18 -19.43 1.96
N LEU A 97 12.31 -18.10 1.92
CA LEU A 97 13.50 -17.44 1.36
C LEU A 97 14.83 -17.73 2.06
N VAL A 98 14.82 -18.22 3.31
CA VAL A 98 16.03 -18.58 4.06
C VAL A 98 16.49 -20.02 3.73
N GLN A 99 15.66 -20.83 3.09
CA GLN A 99 16.01 -22.19 2.71
C GLN A 99 16.98 -22.22 1.53
N THR A 100 17.93 -23.15 1.55
CA THR A 100 18.97 -23.28 0.51
C THR A 100 18.54 -24.12 -0.69
N ASN A 101 17.46 -24.91 -0.57
CA ASN A 101 16.95 -25.80 -1.61
C ASN A 101 15.47 -25.48 -1.88
N LEU A 102 15.23 -24.34 -2.53
CA LEU A 102 13.88 -23.91 -2.86
C LEU A 102 13.37 -24.62 -4.10
N PHE A 103 12.27 -25.36 -3.96
CA PHE A 103 11.56 -25.92 -5.10
C PHE A 103 10.82 -24.81 -5.84
N HIS A 104 10.65 -24.98 -7.15
CA HIS A 104 9.93 -24.01 -7.98
C HIS A 104 8.48 -23.82 -7.48
N ASP A 105 7.82 -24.91 -7.05
CA ASP A 105 6.44 -24.86 -6.57
C ASP A 105 6.33 -24.03 -5.28
N ASP A 106 7.25 -24.21 -4.32
CA ASP A 106 7.29 -23.42 -3.08
C ASP A 106 7.52 -21.93 -3.35
N LEU A 107 8.37 -21.59 -4.33
CA LEU A 107 8.62 -20.22 -4.75
C LEU A 107 7.37 -19.60 -5.40
N ALA A 108 6.68 -20.33 -6.27
CA ALA A 108 5.48 -19.86 -6.93
C ALA A 108 4.32 -19.66 -5.94
N GLU A 109 4.19 -20.54 -4.94
CA GLU A 109 3.23 -20.39 -3.85
C GLU A 109 3.56 -19.18 -2.98
N ALA A 110 4.83 -19.03 -2.55
CA ALA A 110 5.27 -17.89 -1.76
C ALA A 110 5.06 -16.55 -2.48
N THR A 111 5.27 -16.48 -3.80
CA THR A 111 4.96 -15.28 -4.58
C THR A 111 3.47 -15.00 -4.65
N ARG A 112 2.63 -16.04 -4.83
CA ARG A 112 1.17 -15.89 -4.84
C ARG A 112 0.66 -15.35 -3.50
N ASP A 113 1.18 -15.87 -2.40
CA ASP A 113 0.84 -15.41 -1.05
C ASP A 113 1.30 -13.98 -0.80
N LEU A 114 2.52 -13.62 -1.24
CA LEU A 114 3.00 -12.24 -1.18
C LEU A 114 2.08 -11.29 -1.97
N MET A 115 1.69 -11.66 -3.20
CA MET A 115 0.78 -10.86 -4.03
C MET A 115 -0.59 -10.68 -3.38
N ALA A 116 -1.15 -11.74 -2.79
CA ALA A 116 -2.40 -11.67 -2.05
C ALA A 116 -2.28 -10.71 -0.84
N ALA A 117 -1.19 -10.81 -0.08
CA ALA A 117 -0.94 -9.95 1.07
C ALA A 117 -0.78 -8.47 0.68
N LEU A 118 -0.02 -8.17 -0.39
CA LEU A 118 0.16 -6.81 -0.90
C LEU A 118 -1.16 -6.23 -1.43
N THR A 119 -1.96 -7.03 -2.14
CA THR A 119 -3.28 -6.61 -2.66
C THR A 119 -4.23 -6.25 -1.52
N ALA A 120 -4.29 -7.09 -0.48
CA ALA A 120 -5.08 -6.82 0.72
C ALA A 120 -4.61 -5.56 1.44
N LEU A 121 -3.30 -5.36 1.56
CA LEU A 121 -2.71 -4.16 2.16
C LEU A 121 -3.04 -2.89 1.36
N HIS A 122 -2.97 -2.95 0.02
CA HIS A 122 -3.33 -1.83 -0.85
C HIS A 122 -4.81 -1.43 -0.67
N ALA A 123 -5.72 -2.40 -0.69
CA ALA A 123 -7.15 -2.13 -0.48
C ALA A 123 -7.44 -1.56 0.92
N ALA A 124 -6.79 -2.10 1.96
CA ALA A 124 -6.98 -1.64 3.33
C ALA A 124 -6.40 -0.24 3.57
N THR A 125 -5.25 0.08 2.98
CA THR A 125 -4.65 1.43 3.08
C THR A 125 -5.49 2.48 2.35
N GLY A 126 -6.04 2.15 1.18
CA GLY A 126 -7.02 3.01 0.49
C GLY A 126 -8.26 3.27 1.36
N SER A 127 -8.83 2.21 1.96
CA SER A 127 -9.98 2.36 2.88
C SER A 127 -9.64 3.21 4.11
N ALA A 128 -8.42 3.09 4.65
CA ALA A 128 -8.00 3.87 5.81
C ALA A 128 -7.80 5.36 5.51
N ALA A 129 -7.41 5.72 4.28
CA ALA A 129 -7.26 7.12 3.85
C ALA A 129 -8.59 7.88 3.91
N GLU A 130 -9.71 7.20 3.63
CA GLU A 130 -11.06 7.75 3.70
C GLU A 130 -11.55 7.97 5.15
N LEU A 131 -10.93 7.31 6.13
CA LEU A 131 -11.31 7.40 7.55
C LEU A 131 -10.68 8.59 8.29
N THR A 132 -9.87 9.41 7.62
CA THR A 132 -9.22 10.57 8.24
C THR A 132 -9.60 11.87 7.54
N SER A 133 -9.88 12.91 8.31
CA SER A 133 -10.02 14.30 7.83
C SER A 133 -8.70 15.07 7.83
N ASP A 134 -7.65 14.55 8.48
CA ASP A 134 -6.31 15.11 8.45
C ASP A 134 -5.67 14.89 7.07
N THR A 135 -5.42 15.99 6.36
CA THR A 135 -4.87 15.99 4.99
C THR A 135 -3.41 15.52 4.95
N GLN A 136 -2.62 15.78 5.99
CA GLN A 136 -1.24 15.29 6.07
C GLN A 136 -1.20 13.79 6.34
N LEU A 137 -2.04 13.28 7.24
CA LEU A 137 -2.16 11.84 7.48
C LEU A 137 -2.66 11.13 6.21
N ARG A 138 -3.68 11.68 5.55
CA ARG A 138 -4.20 11.14 4.28
C ARG A 138 -3.09 11.05 3.22
N ALA A 139 -2.32 12.13 3.03
CA ALA A 139 -1.22 12.14 2.07
C ALA A 139 -0.15 11.07 2.37
N LYS A 140 0.19 10.84 3.64
CA LYS A 140 1.13 9.77 4.04
C LYS A 140 0.55 8.38 3.78
N ILE A 141 -0.73 8.16 4.07
CA ILE A 141 -1.41 6.87 3.79
C ILE A 141 -1.44 6.61 2.27
N SER A 142 -1.79 7.61 1.45
CA SER A 142 -1.79 7.48 -0.01
C SER A 142 -0.39 7.23 -0.58
N ALA A 143 0.65 7.87 -0.03
CA ALA A 143 2.04 7.59 -0.42
C ALA A 143 2.45 6.14 -0.08
N TYR A 144 1.98 5.61 1.04
CA TYR A 144 2.17 4.21 1.39
C TYR A 144 1.42 3.27 0.45
N GLN A 145 0.15 3.56 0.14
CA GLN A 145 -0.64 2.81 -0.84
C GLN A 145 0.04 2.75 -2.21
N LEU A 146 0.56 3.88 -2.71
CA LEU A 146 1.30 3.94 -3.98
C LEU A 146 2.59 3.11 -3.92
N SER A 147 3.30 3.12 -2.79
CA SER A 147 4.51 2.31 -2.62
C SER A 147 4.20 0.80 -2.62
N VAL A 148 3.04 0.41 -2.07
CA VAL A 148 2.55 -0.99 -2.13
C VAL A 148 2.17 -1.36 -3.57
N GLU A 149 1.53 -0.47 -4.32
CA GLU A 149 1.22 -0.68 -5.74
C GLU A 149 2.48 -0.87 -6.59
N GLN A 150 3.50 -0.05 -6.37
CA GLN A 150 4.80 -0.22 -7.03
C GLN A 150 5.47 -1.56 -6.67
N ALA A 151 5.29 -2.04 -5.43
CA ALA A 151 5.77 -3.35 -5.03
C ALA A 151 5.04 -4.48 -5.77
N ILE A 152 3.72 -4.37 -5.95
CA ILE A 152 2.92 -5.32 -6.75
C ILE A 152 3.44 -5.37 -8.19
N VAL A 153 3.59 -4.21 -8.84
CA VAL A 153 4.12 -4.14 -10.22
C VAL A 153 5.54 -4.72 -10.33
N ALA A 154 6.38 -4.53 -9.31
CA ALA A 154 7.71 -5.13 -9.27
C ALA A 154 7.69 -6.67 -9.19
N VAL A 155 6.69 -7.26 -8.52
CA VAL A 155 6.48 -8.72 -8.53
C VAL A 155 5.99 -9.17 -9.90
N GLU A 156 5.08 -8.46 -10.53
CA GLU A 156 4.51 -8.87 -11.84
C GLU A 156 5.53 -8.78 -12.98
N SER A 157 6.49 -7.85 -12.90
CA SER A 157 7.42 -7.53 -14.00
C SER A 157 8.72 -8.32 -14.04
N SER A 158 9.07 -9.09 -12.99
CA SER A 158 10.34 -9.82 -12.95
C SER A 158 10.21 -11.25 -13.50
N ASP A 159 11.25 -11.74 -14.18
CA ASP A 159 11.25 -13.09 -14.78
C ASP A 159 11.57 -14.21 -13.78
N SER A 160 12.00 -13.88 -12.55
CA SER A 160 12.41 -14.85 -11.53
C SER A 160 11.65 -14.65 -10.22
N GLU A 161 10.96 -15.70 -9.76
CA GLU A 161 10.22 -15.72 -8.48
C GLU A 161 11.09 -15.31 -7.28
N GLN A 162 12.34 -15.77 -7.23
CA GLN A 162 13.26 -15.40 -6.17
C GLN A 162 13.65 -13.90 -6.23
N ALA A 163 13.80 -13.34 -7.43
CA ALA A 163 14.10 -11.92 -7.61
C ALA A 163 12.90 -11.04 -7.22
N LYS A 164 11.67 -11.44 -7.58
CA LYS A 164 10.41 -10.79 -7.18
C LYS A 164 10.33 -10.63 -5.67
N LEU A 165 10.43 -11.75 -4.96
CA LEU A 165 10.32 -11.82 -3.51
C LEU A 165 11.37 -10.94 -2.83
N LYS A 166 12.64 -11.01 -3.29
CA LYS A 166 13.72 -10.18 -2.75
C LYS A 166 13.51 -8.69 -3.03
N ALA A 167 13.06 -8.31 -4.23
CA ALA A 167 12.86 -6.91 -4.60
C ALA A 167 11.81 -6.22 -3.71
N VAL A 168 10.69 -6.91 -3.43
CA VAL A 168 9.64 -6.38 -2.55
C VAL A 168 10.13 -6.21 -1.12
N ILE A 169 10.71 -7.26 -0.53
CA ILE A 169 11.20 -7.23 0.86
C ILE A 169 12.32 -6.19 1.01
N ALA A 170 13.12 -6.01 -0.04
CA ALA A 170 14.19 -5.03 -0.09
C ALA A 170 13.73 -3.60 -0.36
N SER A 171 12.47 -3.35 -0.76
CA SER A 171 11.98 -2.08 -1.30
C SER A 171 12.19 -0.91 -0.32
N PRO A 172 13.13 0.02 -0.61
CA PRO A 172 13.37 1.18 0.25
C PRO A 172 12.19 2.16 0.29
N ALA A 173 11.46 2.28 -0.82
CA ALA A 173 10.29 3.13 -0.94
C ALA A 173 9.18 2.67 0.01
N MET A 174 8.86 1.36 0.00
CA MET A 174 7.83 0.78 0.87
C MET A 174 8.17 0.98 2.34
N ARG A 175 9.41 0.71 2.76
CA ARG A 175 9.84 0.92 4.16
C ARG A 175 9.80 2.39 4.58
N THR A 176 10.17 3.30 3.68
CA THR A 176 10.17 4.75 3.96
C THR A 176 8.74 5.24 4.17
N ALA A 177 7.82 4.86 3.28
CA ALA A 177 6.42 5.24 3.37
C ALA A 177 5.73 4.60 4.59
N GLU A 178 5.99 3.31 4.85
CA GLU A 178 5.51 2.61 6.05
C GLU A 178 5.96 3.34 7.32
N LYS A 179 7.26 3.65 7.44
CA LYS A 179 7.81 4.38 8.59
C LYS A 179 7.14 5.75 8.77
N ALA A 180 6.87 6.46 7.67
CA ALA A 180 6.21 7.76 7.73
C ALA A 180 4.77 7.65 8.27
N VAL A 181 4.02 6.62 7.88
CA VAL A 181 2.66 6.38 8.40
C VAL A 181 2.70 5.93 9.85
N VAL A 182 3.57 4.97 10.22
CA VAL A 182 3.72 4.50 11.60
C VAL A 182 4.08 5.66 12.54
N THR A 183 4.99 6.54 12.13
CA THR A 183 5.38 7.73 12.90
C THR A 183 4.22 8.73 13.02
N ALA A 184 3.38 8.87 11.99
CA ALA A 184 2.20 9.72 12.05
C ALA A 184 1.10 9.14 12.95
N CYS A 185 1.11 7.83 13.18
CA CYS A 185 0.13 7.09 13.95
C CYS A 185 0.57 6.78 15.40
N SER A 186 1.75 7.21 15.84
CA SER A 186 2.27 7.04 17.20
C SER A 186 2.18 8.32 18.03
#